data_AF-A0A329R547-F1
#
_entry.id   AF-A0A329R547-F1
#
_cell.length_a   1.000
_cell.length_b   1.000
_cell.length_c   1.000
_cell.angle_alpha   90.00
_cell.angle_beta   90.00
_cell.angle_gamma   90.00
#
_symmetry.space_group_name_H-M   'P 1'
#
loop_
_entity.id
_entity.type
_entity.pdbx_description
1 polymer ?
#
loop_
_entity_poly.entity_id
_entity_poly.type
_entity_poly.pdbx_seq_one_letter_code
_entity_poly.pdbx_strand_id
1 'polypeptide(L)'
;MILSLVFAVCSPTSYAAAKTVKVTVTLVSTELVENNSVGNEWAIGASVNGKSLEEGSSVTLNLKPTDTLKLQANAEEQDKIPDLGSKSMNVKVSSISKSINKTLSVVVTENRGRYSGNTATWEFKFKISKK
;
A
#
# COMPACT_ATOMS: atom_id res chain seq x y z
N MET A 1 57.56 29.53 22.43
CA MET A 1 56.58 29.05 21.42
C MET A 1 55.59 28.16 22.15
N ILE A 2 54.43 28.69 22.52
CA ILE A 2 53.38 27.94 23.23
C ILE A 2 52.53 27.24 22.18
N LEU A 3 52.58 25.91 22.17
CA LEU A 3 51.76 25.07 21.30
C LEU A 3 50.48 24.72 22.05
N SER A 4 49.40 25.48 21.79
CA SER A 4 48.08 25.20 22.34
C SER A 4 47.46 24.00 21.61
N LEU A 5 47.23 22.91 22.35
CA LEU A 5 46.57 21.70 21.88
C LEU A 5 45.05 21.87 22.02
N VAL A 6 44.33 21.97 20.90
CA VAL A 6 42.86 22.03 20.89
C VAL A 6 42.31 20.60 20.87
N PHE A 7 41.75 20.16 22.00
CA PHE A 7 40.96 18.93 22.05
C PHE A 7 39.57 19.18 21.44
N ALA A 8 39.34 18.64 20.25
CA ALA A 8 38.01 18.58 19.65
C ALA A 8 37.16 17.54 20.41
N VAL A 9 36.24 18.02 21.25
CA VAL A 9 35.28 17.17 21.97
C VAL A 9 34.22 16.71 20.97
N CYS A 10 34.41 15.54 20.37
CA CYS A 10 33.39 14.91 19.55
C CYS A 10 32.38 14.24 20.48
N SER A 11 31.30 14.97 20.82
CA SER A 11 30.21 14.41 21.62
C SER A 11 29.53 13.29 20.84
N PRO A 12 29.43 12.05 21.35
CA PRO A 12 28.64 11.02 20.70
C PRO A 12 27.17 11.45 20.74
N THR A 13 26.59 11.69 19.56
CA THR A 13 25.15 11.87 19.41
C THR A 13 24.46 10.54 19.70
N SER A 14 24.07 10.34 20.96
CA SER A 14 23.19 9.25 21.37
C SER A 14 21.82 9.43 20.71
N TYR A 15 21.62 8.83 19.53
CA TYR A 15 20.30 8.75 18.92
C TYR A 15 19.40 7.87 19.79
N ALA A 16 18.48 8.49 20.52
CA ALA A 16 17.40 7.76 21.18
C ALA A 16 16.63 6.95 20.13
N ALA A 17 16.42 5.66 20.40
CA ALA A 17 15.62 4.81 19.54
C ALA A 17 14.21 5.43 19.39
N ALA A 18 13.85 5.80 18.16
CA ALA A 18 12.56 6.41 17.89
C ALA A 18 11.45 5.44 18.29
N LYS A 19 10.48 5.91 19.10
CA LYS A 19 9.33 5.11 19.50
C LYS A 19 8.56 4.66 18.26
N THR A 20 8.30 3.37 18.18
CA THR A 20 7.50 2.74 17.12
C THR A 20 6.12 2.36 17.65
N VAL A 21 5.15 2.25 16.74
CA VAL A 21 3.76 1.84 16.98
C VAL A 21 3.42 0.67 16.08
N LYS A 22 2.54 -0.21 16.54
CA LYS A 22 2.10 -1.37 15.76
C LYS A 22 0.90 -0.97 14.91
N VAL A 23 1.04 -1.11 13.60
CA VAL A 23 -0.05 -0.87 12.64
C VAL A 23 -0.41 -2.19 11.98
N THR A 24 -1.64 -2.65 12.18
CA THR A 24 -2.17 -3.84 11.53
C THR A 24 -3.07 -3.44 10.37
N VAL A 25 -2.80 -4.02 9.20
CA VAL A 25 -3.53 -3.80 7.96
C VAL A 25 -4.11 -5.12 7.51
N THR A 26 -5.42 -5.13 7.28
CA THR A 26 -6.19 -6.28 6.82
C THR A 26 -6.76 -5.96 5.45
N LEU A 27 -6.62 -6.87 4.49
CA LEU A 27 -7.43 -6.82 3.26
C LEU A 27 -8.75 -7.52 3.57
N VAL A 28 -9.83 -6.76 3.62
CA VAL A 28 -11.15 -7.25 4.06
C VAL A 28 -11.87 -7.96 2.92
N SER A 29 -11.88 -7.36 1.73
CA SER A 29 -12.46 -7.97 0.54
C SER A 29 -11.85 -7.43 -0.75
N THR A 30 -11.98 -8.21 -1.81
CA THR A 30 -11.70 -7.84 -3.19
C THR A 30 -12.92 -8.16 -4.06
N GLU A 31 -13.46 -7.16 -4.76
CA GLU A 31 -14.75 -7.31 -5.45
C GLU A 31 -14.67 -6.69 -6.85
N LEU A 32 -15.08 -7.43 -7.89
CA LEU A 32 -15.34 -6.89 -9.22
C LEU A 32 -16.72 -6.21 -9.20
N VAL A 33 -16.74 -4.88 -9.12
CA VAL A 33 -17.99 -4.11 -8.94
C VAL A 33 -18.61 -3.65 -10.25
N GLU A 34 -17.82 -3.61 -11.32
CA GLU A 34 -18.26 -3.27 -12.66
C GLU A 34 -17.42 -4.05 -13.68
N ASN A 35 -18.06 -4.61 -14.70
CA ASN A 35 -17.39 -5.25 -15.81
C ASN A 35 -18.17 -5.02 -17.10
N ASN A 36 -17.77 -4.01 -17.88
CA ASN A 36 -18.37 -3.74 -19.17
C ASN A 36 -17.77 -4.63 -20.26
N SER A 37 -17.89 -5.95 -20.14
CA SER A 37 -17.38 -6.92 -21.12
C SER A 37 -15.86 -6.87 -21.39
N VAL A 38 -15.04 -6.54 -20.38
CA VAL A 38 -13.57 -6.52 -20.53
C VAL A 38 -12.98 -7.93 -20.55
N GLY A 39 -13.49 -8.82 -19.71
CA GLY A 39 -12.97 -10.19 -19.60
C GLY A 39 -13.52 -10.93 -18.38
N ASN A 40 -13.10 -12.18 -18.23
CA ASN A 40 -13.60 -13.08 -17.18
C ASN A 40 -12.50 -13.79 -16.40
N GLU A 41 -11.25 -13.73 -16.87
CA GLU A 41 -10.10 -14.35 -16.23
C GLU A 41 -9.27 -13.27 -15.56
N TRP A 42 -9.14 -13.33 -14.24
CA TRP A 42 -8.60 -12.22 -13.47
C TRP A 42 -7.50 -12.69 -12.52
N ALA A 43 -6.36 -12.01 -12.57
CA ALA A 43 -5.32 -12.07 -11.55
C ALA A 43 -5.35 -10.76 -10.74
N ILE A 44 -5.54 -10.89 -9.43
CA ILE A 44 -5.62 -9.75 -8.51
C ILE A 44 -4.52 -9.80 -7.45
N GLY A 45 -4.07 -8.64 -7.00
CA GLY A 45 -3.03 -8.53 -5.99
C GLY A 45 -3.20 -7.30 -5.13
N ALA A 46 -2.80 -7.42 -3.87
CA ALA A 46 -2.75 -6.32 -2.93
C ALA A 46 -1.48 -6.39 -2.09
N SER A 47 -0.97 -5.23 -1.67
CA SER A 47 0.17 -5.17 -0.77
C SER A 47 0.14 -3.94 0.13
N VAL A 48 0.86 -4.05 1.25
CA VAL A 48 1.13 -2.94 2.15
C VAL A 48 2.63 -2.82 2.39
N ASN A 49 3.19 -1.64 2.14
CA ASN A 49 4.64 -1.39 2.19
C ASN A 49 5.46 -2.48 1.45
N GLY A 50 4.94 -2.94 0.30
CA GLY A 50 5.57 -4.00 -0.51
C GLY A 50 5.37 -5.43 0.00
N LYS A 51 4.71 -5.64 1.15
CA LYS A 51 4.34 -6.98 1.63
C LYS A 51 3.00 -7.39 1.06
N SER A 52 2.95 -8.55 0.40
CA SER A 52 1.71 -9.10 -0.15
C SER A 52 0.65 -9.29 0.93
N LEU A 53 -0.61 -9.08 0.57
CA LEU A 53 -1.79 -9.28 1.39
C LEU A 53 -2.80 -10.08 0.59
N GLU A 54 -3.18 -11.23 1.13
CA GLU A 54 -4.32 -12.02 0.62
C GLU A 54 -5.62 -11.53 1.25
N GLU A 55 -6.74 -11.80 0.58
CA GLU A 55 -8.05 -11.47 1.11
C GLU A 55 -8.31 -12.19 2.45
N GLY A 56 -8.91 -11.47 3.40
CA GLY A 56 -9.11 -11.92 4.78
C GLY A 56 -7.84 -11.92 5.64
N SER A 57 -6.66 -11.79 5.04
CA SER A 57 -5.38 -11.82 5.76
C SER A 57 -4.94 -10.45 6.26
N SER A 58 -4.00 -10.46 7.21
CA SER A 58 -3.49 -9.26 7.85
C SER A 58 -1.96 -9.25 7.96
N VAL A 59 -1.38 -8.06 7.85
CA VAL A 59 0.05 -7.80 8.10
C VAL A 59 0.16 -6.78 9.23
N THR A 60 1.02 -7.06 10.21
CA THR A 60 1.38 -6.10 11.26
C THR A 60 2.76 -5.53 10.99
N LEU A 61 2.84 -4.20 10.99
CA LEU A 61 4.05 -3.43 10.77
C LEU A 61 4.41 -2.65 12.04
N ASN A 62 5.69 -2.52 12.32
CA ASN A 62 6.19 -1.66 13.40
C ASN A 62 6.75 -0.38 12.76
N LEU A 63 6.04 0.73 12.92
CA LEU A 63 6.29 1.98 12.17
C LEU A 63 6.50 3.15 13.14
N LYS A 64 7.24 4.18 12.72
CA LYS A 64 7.31 5.44 13.44
C LYS A 64 6.03 6.25 13.18
N PRO A 65 5.57 7.09 14.12
CA PRO A 65 4.43 7.99 13.87
C PRO A 65 4.61 8.93 12.66
N THR A 66 5.86 9.23 12.30
CA THR A 66 6.24 10.04 11.14
C THR A 66 6.18 9.27 9.81
N ASP A 67 6.10 7.94 9.85
CA ASP A 67 6.12 7.12 8.65
C ASP A 67 4.81 7.22 7.87
N THR A 68 4.87 6.75 6.62
CA THR A 68 3.71 6.63 5.73
C THR A 68 3.53 5.16 5.37
N LEU A 69 2.29 4.70 5.50
CA LEU A 69 1.83 3.40 5.05
C LEU A 69 1.41 3.51 3.58
N LYS A 70 1.96 2.66 2.71
CA LYS A 70 1.61 2.59 1.28
C LYS A 70 0.76 1.35 1.03
N LEU A 71 -0.51 1.56 0.71
CA LEU A 71 -1.40 0.53 0.19
C LEU A 71 -1.28 0.47 -1.32
N GLN A 72 -1.29 -0.73 -1.90
CA GLN A 72 -1.27 -0.94 -3.34
C GLN A 72 -2.23 -2.08 -3.70
N ALA A 73 -2.87 -1.94 -4.85
CA ALA A 73 -3.70 -2.97 -5.44
C ALA A 73 -3.51 -3.01 -6.96
N ASN A 74 -3.66 -4.18 -7.54
CA ASN A 74 -3.60 -4.42 -8.97
C ASN A 74 -4.66 -5.45 -9.39
N ALA A 75 -5.15 -5.31 -10.61
CA ALA A 75 -6.01 -6.27 -11.27
C ALA A 75 -5.52 -6.39 -12.72
N GLU A 76 -5.51 -7.62 -13.21
CA GLU A 76 -5.03 -7.97 -14.54
C GLU A 76 -6.02 -8.95 -15.17
N GLU A 77 -6.54 -8.59 -16.34
CA GLU A 77 -7.28 -9.51 -17.19
C GLU A 77 -6.27 -10.46 -17.87
N GLN A 78 -6.50 -11.78 -17.78
CA GLN A 78 -5.56 -12.83 -18.20
C GLN A 78 -5.76 -13.30 -19.66
N ASP A 79 -5.78 -12.37 -20.60
CA ASP A 79 -5.78 -12.70 -22.02
C ASP A 79 -4.38 -12.98 -22.59
N LYS A 80 -4.34 -13.35 -23.89
CA LYS A 80 -3.08 -13.47 -24.66
C LYS A 80 -2.21 -12.21 -24.56
N ILE A 81 -2.83 -11.04 -24.46
CA ILE A 81 -2.13 -9.81 -24.11
C ILE A 81 -2.89 -9.17 -22.94
N PRO A 82 -2.37 -9.32 -21.72
CA PRO A 82 -3.07 -8.87 -20.53
C PRO A 82 -3.36 -7.36 -20.52
N ASP A 83 -4.53 -6.99 -19.99
CA ASP A 83 -4.90 -5.62 -19.67
C ASP A 83 -4.76 -5.39 -18.16
N LEU A 84 -3.99 -4.36 -17.78
CA LEU A 84 -3.58 -4.13 -16.38
C LEU A 84 -4.14 -2.83 -15.82
N GLY A 85 -4.59 -2.89 -14.57
CA GLY A 85 -4.94 -1.75 -13.74
C GLY A 85 -4.18 -1.78 -12.42
N SER A 86 -3.81 -0.61 -11.89
CA SER A 86 -3.24 -0.52 -10.54
C SER A 86 -3.58 0.80 -9.85
N LYS A 87 -3.62 0.76 -8.51
CA LYS A 87 -3.84 1.93 -7.67
C LYS A 87 -2.99 1.85 -6.41
N SER A 88 -2.57 3.01 -5.90
CA SER A 88 -1.92 3.11 -4.61
C SER A 88 -2.44 4.28 -3.78
N MET A 89 -2.31 4.17 -2.47
CA MET A 89 -2.67 5.24 -1.53
C MET A 89 -1.69 5.28 -0.37
N ASN A 90 -1.31 6.50 0.00
CA ASN A 90 -0.46 6.78 1.15
C ASN A 90 -1.30 7.21 2.34
N VAL A 91 -1.06 6.60 3.51
CA VAL A 91 -1.72 6.93 4.78
C VAL A 91 -0.65 7.27 5.80
N LYS A 92 -0.64 8.50 6.31
CA LYS A 92 0.29 8.91 7.37
C LYS A 92 -0.02 8.14 8.66
N VAL A 93 0.98 7.57 9.32
CA VAL A 93 0.76 6.80 10.56
C VAL A 93 0.18 7.68 11.68
N SER A 94 0.59 8.94 11.72
CA SER A 94 0.07 9.93 12.67
C SER A 94 -1.43 10.20 12.54
N SER A 95 -2.05 10.00 11.37
CA SER A 95 -3.48 10.24 11.19
C SER A 95 -4.37 9.08 11.66
N ILE A 96 -3.78 7.92 11.98
CA ILE A 96 -4.50 6.73 12.43
C ILE A 96 -4.69 6.83 13.95
N SER A 97 -5.72 7.54 14.41
CA SER A 97 -6.09 7.61 15.84
C SER A 97 -7.00 6.47 16.29
N LYS A 98 -7.81 5.94 15.36
CA LYS A 98 -8.71 4.80 15.53
C LYS A 98 -8.65 3.91 14.28
N SER A 99 -9.35 2.77 14.32
CA SER A 99 -9.48 1.93 13.12
C SER A 99 -10.14 2.73 11.99
N ILE A 100 -9.57 2.67 10.80
CA ILE A 100 -10.08 3.32 9.59
C ILE A 100 -10.21 2.29 8.46
N ASN A 101 -11.17 2.51 7.57
CA ASN A 101 -11.32 1.75 6.34
C ASN A 101 -10.86 2.59 5.14
N LYS A 102 -10.24 1.95 4.15
CA LYS A 102 -9.80 2.57 2.90
C LYS A 102 -10.14 1.64 1.74
N THR A 103 -10.65 2.21 0.65
CA THR A 103 -10.94 1.46 -0.58
C THR A 103 -10.00 1.94 -1.68
N LEU A 104 -9.39 1.01 -2.41
CA LEU A 104 -8.72 1.28 -3.67
C LEU A 104 -9.59 0.75 -4.81
N SER A 105 -10.06 1.66 -5.66
CA SER A 105 -10.73 1.31 -6.91
C SER A 105 -9.68 1.22 -8.02
N VAL A 106 -9.48 0.02 -8.54
CA VAL A 106 -8.58 -0.29 -9.64
C VAL A 106 -9.42 -0.41 -10.91
N VAL A 107 -9.12 0.40 -11.92
CA VAL A 107 -9.78 0.35 -13.22
C VAL A 107 -8.85 -0.33 -14.21
N VAL A 108 -9.36 -1.36 -14.89
CA VAL A 108 -8.72 -2.04 -16.01
C VAL A 108 -9.46 -1.61 -17.28
N THR A 109 -8.72 -1.16 -18.29
CA THR A 109 -9.29 -0.72 -19.58
C THR A 109 -8.84 -1.68 -20.67
N GLU A 110 -9.78 -2.20 -21.44
CA GLU A 110 -9.47 -3.05 -22.58
C GLU A 110 -8.82 -2.22 -23.70
N ASN A 111 -7.60 -2.57 -24.09
CA ASN A 111 -6.84 -1.74 -25.03
C ASN A 111 -6.94 -2.22 -26.49
N ARG A 112 -7.68 -3.30 -26.76
CA ARG A 112 -7.76 -3.94 -28.09
C ARG A 112 -9.13 -4.56 -28.35
N GLY A 113 -9.33 -5.08 -29.56
CA GLY A 113 -10.52 -5.89 -29.87
C GLY A 113 -11.80 -5.10 -30.05
N ARG A 114 -12.92 -5.83 -30.07
CA ARG A 114 -14.27 -5.29 -30.31
C ARG A 114 -14.73 -4.36 -29.18
N TYR A 115 -14.23 -4.60 -27.97
CA TYR A 115 -14.67 -3.96 -26.75
C TYR A 115 -13.62 -2.96 -26.23
N SER A 116 -12.60 -2.63 -27.04
CA SER A 116 -11.60 -1.61 -26.72
C SER A 116 -12.21 -0.32 -26.18
N GLY A 117 -11.67 0.15 -25.06
CA GLY A 117 -12.14 1.31 -24.30
C GLY A 117 -13.12 0.95 -23.19
N ASN A 118 -13.68 -0.26 -23.18
CA ASN A 118 -14.47 -0.74 -22.06
C ASN A 118 -13.63 -0.91 -20.80
N THR A 119 -14.30 -0.86 -19.65
CA THR A 119 -13.66 -0.89 -18.34
C THR A 119 -14.25 -1.94 -17.42
N ALA A 120 -13.38 -2.46 -16.56
CA ALA A 120 -13.73 -3.24 -15.39
C ALA A 120 -13.16 -2.54 -14.15
N THR A 121 -13.93 -2.49 -13.07
CA THR A 121 -13.54 -1.85 -11.82
C THR A 121 -13.51 -2.88 -10.69
N TRP A 122 -12.36 -3.01 -10.07
CA TRP A 122 -12.15 -3.81 -8.86
C TRP A 122 -12.04 -2.91 -7.63
N GLU A 123 -12.74 -3.25 -6.55
CA GLU A 123 -12.62 -2.61 -5.25
C GLU A 123 -11.86 -3.48 -4.26
N PHE A 124 -10.78 -2.92 -3.70
CA PHE A 124 -10.00 -3.54 -2.64
C PHE A 124 -10.25 -2.78 -1.34
N LYS A 125 -10.91 -3.43 -0.36
CA LYS A 125 -11.30 -2.81 0.91
C LYS A 125 -10.29 -3.17 1.98
N PHE A 126 -9.58 -2.19 2.52
CA PHE A 126 -8.59 -2.34 3.58
C PHE A 126 -9.14 -1.82 4.91
N LYS A 127 -8.83 -2.53 5.99
CA LYS A 127 -8.99 -2.05 7.36
C LYS A 127 -7.62 -1.82 7.98
N ILE A 128 -7.42 -0.66 8.58
CA ILE A 128 -6.16 -0.23 9.19
C ILE A 128 -6.42 0.09 10.65
N SER A 129 -5.61 -0.48 11.55
CA SER A 129 -5.69 -0.23 12.98
C SER A 129 -4.31 0.03 13.57
N LYS A 130 -4.24 0.95 14.54
CA LYS A 130 -3.02 1.29 15.28
C LYS A 130 -3.19 0.85 16.73
N LYS A 131 -2.21 0.12 17.26
CA LYS A 131 -2.09 -0.29 18.66
C LYS A 131 -0.83 0.31 19.27
#